data_AF-A0A365TJD1-F1
#
_entry.id   AF-A0A365TJD1-F1
#
_cell.length_a   1.000
_cell.length_b   1.000
_cell.length_c   1.000
_cell.angle_alpha   90.00
_cell.angle_beta   90.00
_cell.angle_gamma   90.00
#
_symmetry.space_group_name_H-M   'P 1'
#
loop_
_entity.id
_entity.type
_entity.pdbx_description
1 polymer ?
#
loop_
_entity_poly.entity_id
_entity_poly.type
_entity_poly.pdbx_seq_one_letter_code
_entity_poly.pdbx_strand_id
1 'polypeptide(L)'
;MNNESLGLQGLIKDSAQGSTGDIYHTTHLDWLDSNDLYDIEWSVKPHLNGNGKASWNVSWEPVSSNGKMQMYWPSWRRFGQKVVFWLMHHPEKKPPVSSTICVYAREIRAICEWFCFERRVASVSEIFRDDIDALLVYLESLQLKRNSVNTKLSMLRLFNQFKPLVGEGLSFDPFRANGSISKVSKQISVPQGHTPTIYPRDFFQILNSALAMLNRADHLLERLDAYMNLRSINVSKSSRNVSRQYKKKYGESTLELQNDL
;
A
#
# COMPACT_ATOMS: atom_id res chain seq x y z
N MET A 1 -22.61 34.63 14.66
CA MET A 1 -21.21 34.35 15.06
C MET A 1 -21.24 33.83 16.49
N ASN A 2 -20.52 32.74 16.79
CA ASN A 2 -20.41 32.04 18.09
C ASN A 2 -21.29 30.79 18.34
N ASN A 3 -21.31 29.82 17.41
CA ASN A 3 -21.71 28.44 17.75
C ASN A 3 -20.66 27.37 17.35
N GLU A 4 -19.57 27.73 16.68
CA GLU A 4 -18.64 26.77 16.06
C GLU A 4 -17.48 26.32 16.98
N SER A 5 -17.18 27.05 18.07
CA SER A 5 -16.10 26.65 19.02
C SER A 5 -16.52 25.61 20.07
N LEU A 6 -17.83 25.35 20.21
CA LEU A 6 -18.36 24.44 21.22
C LEU A 6 -18.25 22.95 20.83
N GLY A 7 -18.26 22.62 19.54
CA GLY A 7 -18.22 21.23 19.06
C GLY A 7 -16.84 20.56 19.22
N LEU A 8 -15.77 21.26 18.85
CA LEU A 8 -14.39 20.80 19.06
C LEU A 8 -14.03 20.76 20.56
N GLN A 9 -14.50 21.73 21.34
CA GLN A 9 -14.30 21.71 22.79
C GLN A 9 -15.05 20.58 23.50
N GLY A 10 -16.17 20.08 22.98
CA GLY A 10 -16.89 18.94 23.54
C GLY A 10 -16.09 17.64 23.43
N LEU A 11 -15.67 17.27 22.23
CA LEU A 11 -14.83 16.08 21.97
C LEU A 11 -13.44 16.17 22.65
N ILE A 12 -12.88 17.38 22.77
CA ILE A 12 -11.61 17.62 23.48
C ILE A 12 -11.79 17.60 25.00
N LYS A 13 -12.95 18.02 25.54
CA LYS A 13 -13.25 17.93 26.99
C LYS A 13 -13.54 16.51 27.44
N ASP A 14 -14.24 15.72 26.62
CA ASP A 14 -14.51 14.30 26.92
C ASP A 14 -13.22 13.46 26.87
N SER A 15 -12.27 13.81 26.00
CA SER A 15 -10.93 13.18 25.97
C SER A 15 -9.98 13.66 27.08
N ALA A 16 -10.24 14.81 27.69
CA ALA A 16 -9.44 15.34 28.81
C ALA A 16 -9.96 14.88 30.19
N GLN A 17 -11.22 14.42 30.28
CA GLN A 17 -11.83 13.94 31.54
C GLN A 17 -11.99 12.42 31.60
N GLY A 18 -12.03 11.71 30.47
CA GLY A 18 -11.97 10.25 30.38
C GLY A 18 -10.56 9.75 30.05
N SER A 19 -10.24 8.52 30.43
CA SER A 19 -9.00 7.90 29.97
C SER A 19 -9.01 7.92 28.44
N THR A 20 -7.93 8.39 27.79
CA THR A 20 -7.83 8.42 26.32
C THR A 20 -7.99 7.06 25.66
N GLY A 21 -8.08 5.96 26.44
CA GLY A 21 -8.47 4.64 25.96
C GLY A 21 -9.96 4.51 25.62
N ASP A 22 -10.85 5.22 26.30
CA ASP A 22 -12.29 4.93 26.26
C ASP A 22 -12.99 5.35 24.97
N ILE A 23 -12.54 6.42 24.30
CA ILE A 23 -13.15 6.93 23.05
C ILE A 23 -12.97 5.93 21.88
N TYR A 24 -11.83 5.26 21.84
CA TYR A 24 -11.51 4.32 20.76
C TYR A 24 -12.25 2.97 20.90
N HIS A 25 -12.74 2.63 22.10
CA HIS A 25 -13.53 1.43 22.36
C HIS A 25 -15.04 1.67 22.25
N THR A 26 -15.50 2.91 22.35
CA THR A 26 -16.92 3.28 22.33
C THR A 26 -17.42 3.78 20.97
N THR A 27 -16.53 4.18 20.07
CA THR A 27 -16.91 4.66 18.74
C THR A 27 -17.08 3.50 17.77
N HIS A 28 -18.29 3.32 17.23
CA HIS A 28 -18.60 2.27 16.26
C HIS A 28 -17.72 2.43 14.99
N LEU A 29 -16.98 1.39 14.62
CA LEU A 29 -16.06 1.39 13.49
C LEU A 29 -16.78 0.95 12.22
N ASP A 30 -17.70 1.78 11.72
CA ASP A 30 -18.55 1.46 10.57
C ASP A 30 -17.78 0.99 9.32
N TRP A 31 -16.55 1.43 9.17
CA TRP A 31 -15.68 1.17 8.02
C TRP A 31 -14.77 -0.06 8.17
N LEU A 32 -14.71 -0.68 9.36
CA LEU A 32 -14.00 -1.94 9.62
C LEU A 32 -15.01 -3.08 9.85
N ASP A 33 -14.60 -4.30 9.52
CA ASP A 33 -15.37 -5.51 9.87
C ASP A 33 -15.25 -5.86 11.36
N SER A 34 -14.11 -5.52 11.98
CA SER A 34 -13.90 -5.63 13.42
C SER A 34 -14.26 -4.32 14.12
N ASN A 35 -14.75 -4.42 15.36
CA ASN A 35 -14.95 -3.29 16.25
C ASN A 35 -13.71 -2.99 17.12
N ASP A 36 -12.61 -3.73 16.96
CA ASP A 36 -11.34 -3.44 17.65
C ASP A 36 -10.39 -2.66 16.74
N LEU A 37 -10.14 -1.39 17.12
CA LEU A 37 -9.18 -0.54 16.42
C LEU A 37 -7.75 -1.11 16.49
N TYR A 38 -7.40 -1.81 17.56
CA TYR A 38 -6.02 -2.23 17.83
C TYR A 38 -5.69 -3.63 17.33
N ASP A 39 -6.61 -4.24 16.57
CA ASP A 39 -6.41 -5.50 15.87
C ASP A 39 -5.16 -5.45 14.99
N ILE A 40 -4.48 -6.59 14.91
CA ILE A 40 -3.27 -6.75 14.10
C ILE A 40 -3.60 -6.70 12.61
N GLU A 41 -4.75 -7.25 12.23
CA GLU A 41 -5.21 -7.25 10.85
C GLU A 41 -6.55 -6.53 10.77
N TRP A 42 -6.60 -5.52 9.90
CA TRP A 42 -7.83 -4.84 9.57
C TRP A 42 -8.40 -5.39 8.28
N SER A 43 -9.69 -5.73 8.30
CA SER A 43 -10.51 -5.91 7.10
C SER A 43 -11.40 -4.69 6.95
N VAL A 44 -11.13 -3.87 5.93
CA VAL A 44 -11.88 -2.64 5.66
C VAL A 44 -13.07 -2.98 4.77
N LYS A 45 -14.27 -2.50 5.14
CA LYS A 45 -15.48 -2.77 4.36
C LYS A 45 -15.35 -2.19 2.95
N PRO A 46 -15.56 -3.02 1.90
CA PRO A 46 -15.46 -2.56 0.53
C PRO A 46 -16.58 -1.57 0.21
N HIS A 47 -16.24 -0.47 -0.46
CA HIS A 47 -17.22 0.49 -0.98
C HIS A 47 -17.70 0.14 -2.40
N LEU A 48 -16.99 -0.76 -3.09
CA LEU A 48 -17.29 -1.25 -4.45
C LEU A 48 -17.01 -2.75 -4.53
N ASN A 49 -17.90 -3.49 -5.18
CA ASN A 49 -17.73 -4.90 -5.47
C ASN A 49 -16.78 -5.07 -6.67
N GLY A 50 -15.77 -5.95 -6.56
CA GLY A 50 -14.91 -6.33 -7.70
C GLY A 50 -13.40 -6.33 -7.43
N ASN A 51 -12.93 -5.68 -6.36
CA ASN A 51 -11.52 -5.78 -5.96
C ASN A 51 -11.29 -7.03 -5.10
N GLY A 52 -10.13 -7.68 -5.29
CA GLY A 52 -9.74 -8.85 -4.51
C GLY A 52 -9.60 -8.56 -3.01
N LYS A 53 -9.73 -9.60 -2.17
CA LYS A 53 -9.67 -9.50 -0.70
C LYS A 53 -8.42 -8.77 -0.19
N ALA A 54 -7.26 -8.99 -0.82
CA ALA A 54 -6.00 -8.35 -0.43
C ALA A 54 -6.03 -6.81 -0.52
N SER A 55 -6.88 -6.24 -1.38
CA SER A 55 -7.01 -4.78 -1.52
C SER A 55 -7.59 -4.12 -0.26
N TRP A 56 -8.42 -4.86 0.48
CA TRP A 56 -9.19 -4.40 1.63
C TRP A 56 -8.55 -4.75 2.98
N ASN A 57 -7.58 -5.66 2.97
CA ASN A 57 -6.88 -6.07 4.18
C ASN A 57 -5.62 -5.24 4.42
N VAL A 58 -5.42 -4.81 5.66
CA VAL A 58 -4.22 -4.12 6.12
C VAL A 58 -3.67 -4.86 7.33
N SER A 59 -2.52 -5.52 7.16
CA SER A 59 -1.77 -6.07 8.29
C SER A 59 -0.91 -4.99 8.92
N TRP A 60 -0.92 -4.94 10.25
CA TRP A 60 -0.10 -4.11 11.11
C TRP A 60 1.10 -4.86 11.70
N GLU A 61 1.41 -6.05 11.20
CA GLU A 61 2.71 -6.66 11.46
C GLU A 61 3.82 -5.87 10.75
N PRO A 62 5.01 -5.75 11.37
CA PRO A 62 6.13 -5.08 10.74
C PRO A 62 6.76 -6.00 9.70
N VAL A 63 7.20 -5.45 8.57
CA VAL A 63 7.86 -6.23 7.49
C VAL A 63 9.35 -6.41 7.80
N SER A 64 9.96 -5.37 8.36
CA SER A 64 11.31 -5.33 8.89
C SER A 64 11.30 -5.57 10.40
N SER A 65 12.32 -6.24 10.93
CA SER A 65 12.46 -6.39 12.37
C SER A 65 13.89 -6.07 12.81
N ASN A 66 14.00 -5.18 13.78
CA ASN A 66 15.18 -5.00 14.59
C ASN A 66 14.85 -5.54 15.98
N GLY A 67 15.49 -6.64 16.37
CA GLY A 67 15.16 -7.34 17.62
C GLY A 67 15.19 -6.44 18.85
N LYS A 68 16.04 -5.39 18.86
CA LYS A 68 16.10 -4.42 19.98
C LYS A 68 14.92 -3.45 19.99
N MET A 69 14.35 -3.13 18.83
CA MET A 69 13.25 -2.16 18.72
C MET A 69 11.87 -2.83 18.74
N GLN A 70 11.80 -4.16 18.66
CA GLN A 70 10.54 -4.91 18.61
C GLN A 70 9.60 -4.59 19.78
N MET A 71 10.14 -4.33 20.98
CA MET A 71 9.34 -4.00 22.16
C MET A 71 8.58 -2.67 22.05
N TYR A 72 9.03 -1.76 21.18
CA TYR A 72 8.38 -0.46 20.94
C TYR A 72 7.33 -0.53 19.84
N TRP A 73 7.33 -1.58 19.00
CA TRP A 73 6.39 -1.71 17.89
C TRP A 73 4.91 -1.63 18.29
N PRO A 74 4.44 -2.26 19.38
CA PRO A 74 3.04 -2.15 19.79
C PRO A 74 2.58 -0.71 20.03
N SER A 75 3.46 0.16 20.55
CA SER A 75 3.16 1.59 20.74
C SER A 75 3.06 2.31 19.39
N TRP A 76 4.04 2.11 18.51
CA TRP A 76 4.03 2.67 17.14
C TRP A 76 2.83 2.23 16.31
N ARG A 77 2.44 0.96 16.43
CA ARG A 77 1.25 0.41 15.81
C ARG A 77 -0.01 1.14 16.29
N ARG A 78 -0.22 1.20 17.61
CA ARG A 78 -1.38 1.88 18.20
C ARG A 78 -1.44 3.35 17.79
N PHE A 79 -0.30 4.03 17.78
CA PHE A 79 -0.20 5.41 17.29
C PHE A 79 -0.67 5.52 15.83
N GLY A 80 -0.12 4.69 14.93
CA GLY A 80 -0.52 4.67 13.52
C GLY A 80 -2.00 4.38 13.32
N GLN A 81 -2.55 3.42 14.08
CA GLN A 81 -3.97 3.06 14.06
C GLN A 81 -4.86 4.23 14.49
N LYS A 82 -4.49 4.96 15.54
CA LYS A 82 -5.20 6.19 15.96
C LYS A 82 -5.14 7.30 14.91
N VAL A 83 -4.01 7.47 14.21
CA VAL A 83 -3.92 8.44 13.11
C VAL A 83 -4.90 8.08 11.98
N VAL A 84 -5.02 6.80 11.64
CA VAL A 84 -5.98 6.33 10.63
C VAL A 84 -7.43 6.47 11.10
N PHE A 85 -7.71 6.18 12.38
CA PHE A 85 -9.03 6.42 12.97
C PHE A 85 -9.46 7.88 12.77
N TRP A 86 -8.58 8.83 13.11
CA TRP A 86 -8.88 10.25 12.94
C TRP A 86 -8.95 10.70 11.48
N LEU A 87 -8.35 9.97 10.53
CA LEU A 87 -8.59 10.23 9.10
C LEU A 87 -10.04 9.94 8.69
N MET A 88 -10.67 8.93 9.28
CA MET A 88 -12.07 8.56 9.01
C MET A 88 -13.07 9.39 9.81
N HIS A 89 -12.69 9.83 11.01
CA HIS A 89 -13.59 10.49 11.96
C HIS A 89 -13.31 11.99 12.15
N HIS A 90 -12.47 12.60 11.31
CA HIS A 90 -12.16 14.01 11.45
C HIS A 90 -13.44 14.87 11.27
N PRO A 91 -13.80 15.74 12.23
CA PRO A 91 -15.09 16.43 12.22
C PRO A 91 -15.26 17.38 11.02
N GLU A 92 -14.17 17.99 10.56
CA GLU A 92 -14.21 19.01 9.50
C GLU A 92 -13.88 18.47 8.09
N LYS A 93 -13.56 17.18 7.96
CA LYS A 93 -13.11 16.62 6.67
C LYS A 93 -14.01 15.46 6.28
N LYS A 94 -14.36 15.42 4.99
CA LYS A 94 -15.06 14.26 4.43
C LYS A 94 -14.17 13.01 4.58
N PRO A 95 -14.70 11.89 5.09
CA PRO A 95 -13.92 10.67 5.21
C PRO A 95 -13.44 10.19 3.83
N PRO A 96 -12.21 9.67 3.73
CA PRO A 96 -11.74 9.02 2.52
C PRO A 96 -12.55 7.75 2.24
N VAL A 97 -12.59 7.34 0.97
CA VAL A 97 -13.19 6.06 0.57
C VAL A 97 -12.34 4.87 1.01
N SER A 98 -12.93 3.68 1.10
CA SER A 98 -12.28 2.47 1.65
C SER A 98 -10.96 2.11 0.97
N SER A 99 -10.82 2.32 -0.34
CA SER A 99 -9.56 2.04 -1.04
C SER A 99 -8.46 2.99 -0.61
N THR A 100 -8.80 4.28 -0.50
CA THR A 100 -7.88 5.34 -0.07
C THR A 100 -7.44 5.15 1.38
N ILE A 101 -8.35 4.79 2.29
CA ILE A 101 -7.96 4.54 3.69
C ILE A 101 -7.02 3.35 3.81
N CYS A 102 -7.22 2.28 3.03
CA CYS A 102 -6.29 1.15 3.00
C CYS A 102 -4.89 1.56 2.53
N VAL A 103 -4.80 2.43 1.52
CA VAL A 103 -3.51 2.99 1.06
C VAL A 103 -2.88 3.82 2.18
N TYR A 104 -3.64 4.75 2.77
CA TYR A 104 -3.13 5.61 3.84
C TYR A 104 -2.67 4.83 5.07
N ALA A 105 -3.41 3.80 5.48
CA ALA A 105 -3.03 2.94 6.59
C ALA A 105 -1.70 2.21 6.35
N ARG A 106 -1.51 1.66 5.14
CA ARG A 106 -0.23 1.03 4.75
C ARG A 106 0.93 2.02 4.73
N GLU A 107 0.69 3.24 4.26
CA GLU A 107 1.69 4.30 4.24
C GLU A 107 2.07 4.79 5.65
N ILE A 108 1.07 5.01 6.51
CA ILE A 108 1.29 5.35 7.92
C ILE A 108 2.07 4.24 8.63
N ARG A 109 1.67 2.97 8.45
CA ARG A 109 2.40 1.81 8.99
C ARG A 109 3.85 1.80 8.55
N ALA A 110 4.12 1.97 7.26
CA ALA A 110 5.48 1.99 6.72
C ALA A 110 6.33 3.13 7.28
N ILE A 111 5.74 4.31 7.51
CA ILE A 111 6.43 5.45 8.15
C ILE A 111 6.75 5.13 9.61
N CYS A 112 5.77 4.63 10.38
CA CYS A 112 5.97 4.21 11.77
C CYS A 112 7.06 3.13 11.88
N GLU A 113 7.03 2.14 10.99
CA GLU A 113 7.99 1.04 10.92
C GLU A 113 9.41 1.58 10.71
N TRP A 114 9.58 2.49 9.75
CA TRP A 114 10.89 3.08 9.45
C TRP A 114 11.46 3.88 10.63
N PHE A 115 10.64 4.71 11.31
CA PHE A 115 11.11 5.43 12.50
C PHE A 115 11.45 4.48 13.66
N CYS A 116 10.62 3.46 13.89
CA CYS A 116 10.84 2.48 14.94
C CYS A 116 12.11 1.65 14.70
N PHE A 117 12.23 0.99 13.55
CA PHE A 117 13.29 0.00 13.35
C PHE A 117 14.58 0.61 12.80
N GLU A 118 14.48 1.54 11.84
CA GLU A 118 15.66 2.05 11.12
C GLU A 118 16.26 3.28 11.79
N ARG A 119 15.40 4.20 12.28
CA ARG A 119 15.86 5.32 13.09
C ARG A 119 16.00 4.99 14.58
N ARG A 120 15.48 3.85 15.02
CA ARG A 120 15.53 3.39 16.42
C ARG A 120 14.92 4.41 17.38
N VAL A 121 13.81 5.00 16.97
CA VAL A 121 13.06 5.97 17.78
C VAL A 121 12.02 5.20 18.60
N ALA A 122 12.03 5.36 19.92
CA ALA A 122 11.13 4.62 20.81
C ALA A 122 9.68 5.08 20.71
N SER A 123 9.45 6.37 20.45
CA SER A 123 8.12 6.96 20.37
C SER A 123 8.03 8.11 19.36
N VAL A 124 6.83 8.42 18.87
CA VAL A 124 6.64 9.52 17.90
C VAL A 124 7.06 10.89 18.44
N SER A 125 7.00 11.08 19.76
CA SER A 125 7.36 12.34 20.42
C SER A 125 8.86 12.61 20.42
N GLU A 126 9.69 11.57 20.19
CA GLU A 126 11.15 11.65 20.14
C GLU A 126 11.70 11.93 18.73
N ILE A 127 10.85 12.09 17.73
CA ILE A 127 11.30 12.46 16.37
C ILE A 127 11.83 13.89 16.37
N PHE A 128 13.06 14.06 15.90
CA PHE A 128 13.69 15.36 15.66
C PHE A 128 13.73 15.71 14.16
N ARG A 129 14.17 16.94 13.84
CA ARG A 129 14.30 17.39 12.45
C ARG A 129 15.27 16.52 11.66
N ASP A 130 16.38 16.11 12.28
CA ASP A 130 17.38 15.25 11.67
C ASP A 130 16.80 13.89 11.23
N ASP A 131 15.80 13.37 11.96
CA ASP A 131 15.10 12.15 11.57
C ASP A 131 14.19 12.35 10.36
N ILE A 132 13.58 13.54 10.24
CA ILE A 132 12.80 13.93 9.06
C ILE A 132 13.73 14.04 7.85
N ASP A 133 14.87 14.72 7.99
CA ASP A 133 15.84 14.86 6.91
C ASP A 133 16.39 13.50 6.47
N ALA A 134 16.68 12.61 7.42
CA ALA A 134 17.05 11.22 7.12
C ALA A 134 15.94 10.46 6.37
N LEU A 135 14.67 10.68 6.71
CA LEU A 135 13.55 10.08 5.98
C LEU A 135 13.49 10.60 4.54
N LEU A 136 13.71 11.90 4.32
CA LEU A 136 13.70 12.48 2.98
C LEU A 136 14.80 11.88 2.10
N VAL A 137 16.02 11.72 2.64
CA VAL A 137 17.14 11.05 1.95
C VAL A 137 16.80 9.59 1.63
N TYR A 138 16.18 8.89 2.58
CA TYR A 138 15.71 7.52 2.34
C TYR A 138 14.67 7.46 1.21
N LEU A 139 13.65 8.33 1.23
CA LEU A 139 12.62 8.37 0.18
C LEU A 139 13.19 8.73 -1.20
N GLU A 140 14.19 9.60 -1.26
CA GLU A 140 14.92 9.91 -2.48
C GLU A 140 15.66 8.70 -3.04
N SER A 141 16.30 7.92 -2.17
CA SER A 141 17.04 6.70 -2.55
C SER A 141 16.14 5.62 -3.17
N LEU A 142 14.85 5.60 -2.80
CA LEU A 142 13.86 4.65 -3.33
C LEU A 142 13.41 4.98 -4.77
N GLN A 143 13.77 6.15 -5.32
CA GLN A 143 13.43 6.57 -6.68
C GLN A 143 11.92 6.48 -6.99
N LEU A 144 11.09 6.83 -5.99
CA LEU A 144 9.64 6.75 -6.09
C LEU A 144 9.07 7.83 -7.02
N LYS A 145 7.87 7.56 -7.57
CA LYS A 145 7.12 8.54 -8.35
C LYS A 145 6.59 9.66 -7.43
N ARG A 146 6.44 10.86 -8.01
CA ARG A 146 5.99 12.07 -7.30
C ARG A 146 4.73 11.86 -6.46
N ASN A 147 3.70 11.23 -7.00
CA ASN A 147 2.45 11.00 -6.27
C ASN A 147 2.66 10.11 -5.03
N SER A 148 3.46 9.05 -5.15
CA SER A 148 3.79 8.16 -4.03
C SER A 148 4.54 8.89 -2.92
N VAL A 149 5.54 9.72 -3.27
CA VAL A 149 6.25 10.56 -2.30
C VAL A 149 5.29 11.55 -1.66
N ASN A 150 4.47 12.23 -2.45
CA ASN A 150 3.50 13.21 -1.94
C ASN A 150 2.53 12.58 -0.94
N THR A 151 2.00 11.38 -1.22
CA THR A 151 1.16 10.63 -0.29
C THR A 151 1.89 10.35 1.01
N LYS A 152 3.12 9.83 0.96
CA LYS A 152 3.95 9.56 2.16
C LYS A 152 4.16 10.80 3.02
N LEU A 153 4.60 11.90 2.41
CA LEU A 153 4.83 13.16 3.12
C LEU A 153 3.53 13.75 3.68
N SER A 154 2.41 13.60 2.96
CA SER A 154 1.08 14.00 3.45
C SER A 154 0.68 13.21 4.69
N MET A 155 0.92 11.90 4.70
CA MET A 155 0.66 11.06 5.87
C MET A 155 1.57 11.43 7.05
N LEU A 156 2.85 11.68 6.81
CA LEU A 156 3.78 12.14 7.84
C LEU A 156 3.33 13.46 8.48
N ARG A 157 2.83 14.41 7.69
CA ARG A 157 2.34 15.70 8.23
C ARG A 157 1.17 15.51 9.21
N LEU A 158 0.37 14.46 9.06
CA LEU A 158 -0.73 14.14 9.97
C LEU A 158 -0.23 13.87 11.40
N PHE A 159 1.02 13.39 11.57
CA PHE A 159 1.57 13.12 12.90
C PHE A 159 1.71 14.41 13.73
N ASN A 160 1.86 15.57 13.08
CA ASN A 160 1.78 16.86 13.75
C ASN A 160 0.32 17.36 13.87
N GLN A 161 -0.45 17.27 12.78
CA GLN A 161 -1.82 17.84 12.74
C GLN A 161 -2.77 17.15 13.71
N PHE A 162 -2.67 15.84 13.88
CA PHE A 162 -3.56 15.05 14.74
C PHE A 162 -3.03 14.88 16.16
N LYS A 163 -1.88 15.49 16.50
CA LYS A 163 -1.34 15.45 17.86
C LYS A 163 -2.38 15.82 18.95
N PRO A 164 -3.21 16.87 18.80
CA PRO A 164 -4.22 17.21 19.81
C PRO A 164 -5.30 16.14 19.99
N LEU A 165 -5.57 15.33 18.95
CA LEU A 165 -6.63 14.33 18.93
C LEU A 165 -6.11 12.95 19.38
N VAL A 166 -4.87 12.62 19.01
CA VAL A 166 -4.21 11.36 19.33
C VAL A 166 -3.59 11.38 20.73
N GLY A 167 -3.18 12.56 21.21
CA GLY A 167 -2.50 12.78 22.50
C GLY A 167 -0.96 12.75 22.41
N GLU A 168 -0.42 12.15 21.35
CA GLU A 168 1.01 12.09 21.04
C GLU A 168 1.23 12.41 19.55
N GLY A 169 2.43 12.88 19.19
CA GLY A 169 2.76 13.25 17.82
C GLY A 169 3.92 14.23 17.72
N LEU A 170 4.25 14.64 16.49
CA LEU A 170 5.35 15.56 16.22
C LEU A 170 5.12 16.91 16.89
N SER A 171 6.14 17.43 17.57
CA SER A 171 6.11 18.76 18.20
C SER A 171 6.18 19.92 17.21
N PHE A 172 6.53 19.65 15.96
CA PHE A 172 6.67 20.64 14.89
C PHE A 172 6.00 20.16 13.59
N ASP A 173 5.61 21.10 12.73
CA ASP A 173 5.20 20.78 11.35
C ASP A 173 6.46 20.52 10.51
N PRO A 174 6.66 19.28 10.00
CA PRO A 174 7.86 18.89 9.29
C PRO A 174 8.07 19.64 7.96
N PHE A 175 7.02 20.25 7.39
CA PHE A 175 7.09 20.88 6.06
C PHE A 175 6.77 22.37 6.06
N ARG A 176 6.65 23.01 7.23
CA ARG A 176 6.34 24.44 7.34
C ARG A 176 7.37 25.33 6.65
N ALA A 177 8.66 25.00 6.79
CA ALA A 177 9.76 25.77 6.20
C ALA A 177 9.87 25.59 4.67
N ASN A 178 9.42 24.44 4.16
CA ASN A 178 9.57 24.08 2.75
C ASN A 178 8.46 24.67 1.85
N GLY A 179 7.48 25.36 2.44
CA GLY A 179 6.36 26.00 1.78
C GLY A 179 5.23 25.05 1.37
N SER A 180 5.54 23.95 0.66
CA SER A 180 4.55 22.91 0.35
C SER A 180 5.15 21.52 0.18
N ILE A 181 4.37 20.50 0.55
CA ILE A 181 4.69 19.07 0.31
C ILE A 181 4.88 18.81 -1.20
N SER A 182 4.11 19.48 -2.05
CA SER A 182 4.23 19.36 -3.50
C SER A 182 5.62 19.78 -3.99
N LYS A 183 6.19 20.84 -3.42
CA LYS A 183 7.55 21.30 -3.75
C LYS A 183 8.60 20.30 -3.30
N VAL A 184 8.53 19.82 -2.06
CA VAL A 184 9.47 18.82 -1.51
C VAL A 184 9.39 17.52 -2.31
N SER A 185 8.18 17.00 -2.54
CA SER A 185 7.99 15.78 -3.31
C SER A 185 8.56 15.91 -4.73
N LYS A 186 8.44 17.07 -5.39
CA LYS A 186 9.04 17.30 -6.72
C LYS A 186 10.58 17.23 -6.70
N GLN A 187 11.23 17.63 -5.61
CA GLN A 187 12.70 17.64 -5.50
C GLN A 187 13.27 16.22 -5.34
N ILE A 188 12.61 15.37 -4.54
CA ILE A 188 13.14 14.06 -4.15
C ILE A 188 12.52 12.87 -4.91
N SER A 189 11.75 13.13 -5.98
CA SER A 189 11.04 12.07 -6.73
C SER A 189 11.38 12.04 -8.21
N VAL A 190 11.12 10.88 -8.82
CA VAL A 190 11.22 10.70 -10.27
C VAL A 190 9.98 11.27 -10.95
N PRO A 191 10.11 11.89 -12.15
CA PRO A 191 8.98 12.33 -12.94
C PRO A 191 7.91 11.24 -13.14
N GLN A 192 6.66 11.68 -13.12
CA GLN A 192 5.52 10.81 -13.35
C GLN A 192 5.51 10.38 -14.82
N GLY A 193 5.40 9.08 -15.04
CA GLY A 193 5.11 8.56 -16.37
C GLY A 193 3.61 8.72 -16.65
N HIS A 194 3.27 9.03 -17.89
CA HIS A 194 1.89 8.92 -18.37
C HIS A 194 1.71 7.54 -18.97
N THR A 195 0.59 6.88 -18.68
CA THR A 195 0.18 5.71 -19.46
C THR A 195 -0.05 6.19 -20.89
N PRO A 196 0.67 5.66 -21.90
CA PRO A 196 0.50 6.09 -23.27
C PRO A 196 -0.93 5.77 -23.73
N THR A 197 -1.54 6.72 -24.44
CA THR A 197 -2.84 6.50 -25.07
C THR A 197 -2.67 5.49 -26.20
N ILE A 198 -3.41 4.38 -26.13
CA ILE A 198 -3.48 3.41 -27.22
C ILE A 198 -4.43 3.96 -28.28
N TYR A 199 -3.96 4.17 -29.50
CA TYR A 199 -4.81 4.65 -30.59
C TYR A 199 -5.77 3.54 -31.04
N PRO A 200 -6.94 3.87 -31.63
CA PRO A 200 -7.93 2.88 -32.05
C PRO A 200 -7.36 1.79 -32.95
N ARG A 201 -6.46 2.14 -33.88
CA ARG A 201 -5.80 1.18 -34.77
C ARG A 201 -4.99 0.15 -33.99
N ASP A 202 -4.15 0.63 -33.07
CA ASP A 202 -3.28 -0.22 -32.24
C ASP A 202 -4.15 -1.08 -31.31
N PHE A 203 -5.22 -0.51 -30.76
CA PHE A 203 -6.20 -1.24 -29.96
C PHE A 203 -6.84 -2.38 -30.75
N PHE A 204 -7.34 -2.13 -31.98
CA PHE A 204 -7.92 -3.18 -32.81
C PHE A 204 -6.91 -4.23 -33.24
N GLN A 205 -5.64 -3.86 -33.46
CA GLN A 205 -4.59 -4.82 -33.73
C GLN A 205 -4.31 -5.73 -32.53
N ILE A 206 -4.22 -5.15 -31.33
CA ILE A 206 -4.08 -5.91 -30.08
C ILE A 206 -5.29 -6.83 -29.88
N LEU A 207 -6.50 -6.31 -30.07
CA LEU A 207 -7.75 -7.07 -29.93
C LEU A 207 -7.81 -8.24 -30.92
N ASN A 208 -7.51 -8.01 -32.20
CA ASN A 208 -7.48 -9.05 -33.22
C ASN A 208 -6.40 -10.10 -32.92
N SER A 209 -5.24 -9.69 -32.40
CA SER A 209 -4.19 -10.61 -31.98
C SER A 209 -4.64 -11.47 -30.81
N ALA A 210 -5.28 -10.86 -29.80
CA ALA A 210 -5.83 -11.58 -28.65
C ALA A 210 -6.95 -12.57 -29.06
N LEU A 211 -7.84 -12.17 -29.98
CA LEU A 211 -8.88 -13.04 -30.53
C LEU A 211 -8.28 -14.18 -31.35
N ALA A 212 -7.23 -13.93 -32.14
CA ALA A 212 -6.53 -14.96 -32.88
C ALA A 212 -5.84 -15.97 -31.95
N MET A 213 -5.26 -15.51 -30.83
CA MET A 213 -4.73 -16.39 -29.78
C MET A 213 -5.83 -17.23 -29.13
N LEU A 214 -6.96 -16.63 -28.75
CA LEU A 214 -8.11 -17.34 -28.20
C LEU A 214 -8.64 -18.41 -29.15
N ASN A 215 -8.79 -18.08 -30.43
CA ASN A 215 -9.26 -19.03 -31.45
C ASN A 215 -8.30 -20.20 -31.70
N ARG A 216 -7.01 -20.03 -31.34
CA ARG A 216 -5.99 -21.09 -31.44
C ARG A 216 -5.71 -21.75 -30.09
N ALA A 217 -6.39 -21.36 -29.01
CA ALA A 217 -6.07 -21.77 -27.66
C ALA A 217 -6.19 -23.29 -27.47
N ASP A 218 -7.25 -23.91 -27.99
CA ASP A 218 -7.45 -25.36 -27.87
C ASP A 218 -6.31 -26.14 -28.55
N HIS A 219 -5.96 -25.75 -29.78
CA HIS A 219 -4.84 -26.34 -30.52
C HIS A 219 -3.49 -26.11 -29.81
N LEU A 220 -3.32 -24.95 -29.17
CA LEU A 220 -2.10 -24.60 -28.45
C LEU A 220 -1.98 -25.37 -27.12
N LEU A 221 -3.09 -25.59 -26.42
CA LEU A 221 -3.18 -26.42 -25.23
C LEU A 221 -2.93 -27.90 -25.56
N GLU A 222 -3.51 -28.42 -26.65
CA GLU A 222 -3.25 -29.80 -27.12
C GLU A 222 -1.77 -30.03 -27.43
N ARG A 223 -1.12 -29.05 -28.08
CA ARG A 223 0.33 -29.06 -28.36
C ARG A 223 1.16 -29.04 -27.08
N LEU A 224 0.77 -28.20 -26.11
CA LEU A 224 1.45 -28.07 -24.83
C LEU A 224 1.32 -29.37 -24.01
N ASP A 225 0.14 -29.96 -23.92
CA ASP A 225 -0.11 -31.22 -23.25
C ASP A 225 0.68 -32.36 -23.88
N ALA A 226 0.75 -32.41 -25.22
CA ALA A 226 1.56 -33.38 -25.93
C ALA A 226 3.06 -33.24 -25.63
N TYR A 227 3.56 -32.00 -25.57
CA TYR A 227 4.94 -31.72 -25.18
C TYR A 227 5.21 -32.14 -23.73
N MET A 228 4.31 -31.80 -22.80
CA MET A 228 4.42 -32.17 -21.38
C MET A 228 4.39 -33.68 -21.17
N ASN A 229 3.55 -34.40 -21.91
CA ASN A 229 3.50 -35.87 -21.91
C ASN A 229 4.79 -36.50 -22.46
N LEU A 230 5.35 -35.97 -23.55
CA LEU A 230 6.64 -36.45 -24.07
C LEU A 230 7.80 -36.19 -23.09
N ARG A 231 7.73 -35.09 -22.34
CA ARG A 231 8.71 -34.76 -21.30
C ARG A 231 8.57 -35.64 -20.05
N SER A 232 7.35 -35.94 -19.62
CA SER A 232 7.08 -36.79 -18.45
C SER A 232 7.43 -38.26 -18.68
N ILE A 233 7.32 -38.76 -19.92
CA ILE A 233 7.73 -40.12 -20.28
C ILE A 233 9.25 -40.25 -20.39
N ASN A 234 9.95 -39.17 -20.75
CA ASN A 234 11.39 -39.16 -21.03
C ASN A 234 12.22 -38.46 -19.93
N VAL A 235 11.77 -38.47 -18.68
CA VAL A 235 12.37 -37.74 -17.53
C VAL A 235 13.89 -37.99 -17.37
N SER A 236 14.39 -39.15 -17.79
CA SER A 236 15.82 -39.52 -17.73
C SER A 236 16.63 -39.29 -19.02
N LYS A 237 16.02 -38.77 -20.10
CA LYS A 237 16.68 -38.57 -21.41
C LYS A 237 16.93 -37.10 -21.72
N SER A 238 18.03 -36.82 -22.44
CA SER A 238 18.42 -35.49 -22.90
C SER A 238 17.27 -34.75 -23.60
N SER A 239 17.11 -33.46 -23.30
CA SER A 239 16.15 -32.52 -23.93
C SER A 239 16.13 -32.60 -25.46
N ARG A 240 17.26 -32.91 -26.12
CA ARG A 240 17.34 -33.09 -27.57
C ARG A 240 16.47 -34.23 -28.11
N ASN A 241 16.23 -35.28 -27.32
CA ASN A 241 15.37 -36.40 -27.73
C ASN A 241 13.88 -36.03 -27.67
N VAL A 242 13.47 -35.23 -26.68
CA VAL A 242 12.09 -34.74 -26.57
C VAL A 242 11.75 -33.82 -27.74
N SER A 243 12.63 -32.86 -28.08
CA SER A 243 12.42 -31.97 -29.22
C SER A 243 12.35 -32.69 -30.57
N ARG A 244 13.16 -33.74 -30.77
CA ARG A 244 13.09 -34.57 -31.99
C ARG A 244 11.81 -35.39 -32.08
N GLN A 245 11.35 -35.97 -30.96
CA GLN A 245 10.10 -36.73 -30.93
C GLN A 245 8.88 -35.84 -31.15
N TYR A 246 8.89 -34.64 -30.55
CA TYR A 246 7.86 -33.63 -30.77
C TYR A 246 7.78 -33.22 -32.24
N LYS A 247 8.94 -32.87 -32.85
CA LYS A 247 9.02 -32.51 -34.28
C LYS A 247 8.57 -33.62 -35.21
N LYS A 248 8.86 -34.88 -34.88
CA LYS A 248 8.40 -36.03 -35.67
C LYS A 248 6.88 -36.21 -35.60
N LYS A 249 6.25 -35.89 -34.47
CA LYS A 249 4.82 -36.11 -34.24
C LYS A 249 3.94 -34.96 -34.73
N TYR A 250 4.40 -33.72 -34.60
CA TYR A 250 3.60 -32.52 -34.91
C TYR A 250 4.13 -31.71 -36.11
N GLY A 251 5.25 -32.12 -36.71
CA GLY A 251 5.82 -31.44 -37.88
C GLY A 251 6.52 -30.11 -37.60
N GLU A 252 6.52 -29.68 -36.34
CA GLU A 252 6.99 -28.36 -35.89
C GLU A 252 7.99 -28.46 -34.73
N SER A 253 8.78 -27.43 -34.50
CA SER A 253 9.80 -27.42 -33.46
C SER A 253 9.22 -27.05 -32.09
N THR A 254 9.86 -27.52 -31.02
CA THR A 254 9.51 -27.09 -29.65
C THR A 254 9.78 -25.60 -29.41
N LEU A 255 10.57 -24.96 -30.27
CA LEU A 255 10.86 -23.53 -30.21
C LEU A 255 9.71 -22.70 -30.80
N GLU A 256 9.04 -23.22 -31.84
CA GLU A 256 7.81 -22.62 -32.39
C GLU A 256 6.68 -22.67 -31.35
N LEU A 257 6.52 -23.79 -30.64
CA LEU A 257 5.60 -23.86 -29.50
C LEU A 257 5.93 -22.83 -28.40
N GLN A 258 7.21 -22.59 -28.11
CA GLN A 258 7.63 -21.61 -27.10
C GLN A 258 7.41 -20.16 -27.54
N ASN A 259 7.48 -19.89 -28.85
CA ASN A 259 7.21 -18.56 -29.40
C ASN A 259 5.71 -18.27 -29.52
N ASP A 260 4.87 -19.31 -29.55
CA ASP A 260 3.41 -19.18 -29.58
C ASP A 260 2.79 -19.05 -28.17
N LEU A 261 3.55 -19.36 -27.10
CA LEU A 261 3.17 -19.23 -25.68
C LEU A 261 3.51 -17.84 -25.13
#